data_AF-F2Y677-F1
#
_entry.id   AF-F2Y677-F1
#
_cell.length_a   1.000
_cell.length_b   1.000
_cell.length_c   1.000
_cell.angle_alpha   90.00
_cell.angle_beta   90.00
_cell.angle_gamma   90.00
#
_symmetry.space_group_name_H-M   'P 1'
#
loop_
_entity.id
_entity.type
_entity.pdbx_description
1 polymer ?
#
loop_
_entity_poly.entity_id
_entity_poly.type
_entity_poly.pdbx_seq_one_letter_code
_entity_poly.pdbx_strand_id
1 'polypeptide(L)'
;QGGQVSIALSSHWISPRRMTEHSIKECQKSLDFVLGWFAKPVFIDGDYPESMKNNLSSLLPDFTESEKKFIKGTADFFALSFGPTLSFQLLDPQMKFRQLESPSLRQLL
;
A
#
# COMPACT_ATOMS: atom_id res chain seq x y z
N GLN A 1 13.02 -22.43 -17.81
CA GLN A 1 13.73 -21.52 -16.87
C GLN A 1 13.20 -21.64 -15.45
N GLY A 2 11.90 -21.85 -15.21
CA GLY A 2 11.39 -22.22 -13.87
C GLY A 2 11.63 -21.18 -12.78
N GLY A 3 11.88 -19.93 -13.18
CA GLY A 3 12.08 -18.82 -12.26
C GLY A 3 10.76 -18.25 -11.76
N GLN A 4 10.84 -17.48 -10.67
CA GLN A 4 9.73 -16.74 -10.09
C GLN A 4 9.87 -15.26 -10.39
N VAL A 5 8.75 -14.57 -10.61
CA VAL A 5 8.65 -13.16 -10.96
C VAL A 5 7.79 -12.43 -9.93
N SER A 6 8.19 -11.20 -9.58
CA SER A 6 7.44 -10.33 -8.69
C SER A 6 7.71 -8.85 -9.02
N ILE A 7 6.98 -7.96 -8.36
CA ILE A 7 7.17 -6.52 -8.37
C ILE A 7 7.65 -6.05 -6.99
N ALA A 8 8.74 -5.27 -6.95
CA ALA A 8 9.24 -4.71 -5.70
C ALA A 8 8.33 -3.57 -5.24
N LEU A 9 7.58 -3.80 -4.16
CA LEU A 9 6.68 -2.83 -3.55
C LEU A 9 7.38 -2.17 -2.38
N SER A 10 7.45 -0.85 -2.41
CA SER A 10 8.05 -0.08 -1.32
C SER A 10 6.98 0.46 -0.38
N SER A 11 7.23 0.41 0.92
CA SER A 11 6.31 0.92 1.95
C SER A 11 7.07 1.59 3.09
N HIS A 12 6.38 2.49 3.79
CA HIS A 12 6.73 2.93 5.14
C HIS A 12 5.96 2.12 6.19
N TRP A 13 6.29 2.34 7.46
CA TRP A 13 5.51 1.85 8.59
C TRP A 13 5.00 3.02 9.40
N ILE A 14 3.74 2.94 9.82
CA ILE A 14 3.06 4.03 10.48
C ILE A 14 2.35 3.54 11.74
N SER A 15 2.49 4.31 12.82
CA SER A 15 1.88 4.02 14.11
C SER A 15 0.90 5.12 14.48
N PRO A 16 -0.25 4.76 15.07
CA PRO A 16 -1.27 5.74 15.42
C PRO A 16 -0.74 6.66 16.53
N ARG A 17 -1.01 7.97 16.42
CA ARG A 17 -0.65 8.93 17.47
C ARG A 17 -1.35 8.66 18.80
N ARG A 18 -2.55 8.10 18.75
CA ARG A 18 -3.37 7.70 19.90
C ARG A 18 -4.06 6.39 19.56
N MET A 19 -4.25 5.52 20.55
CA MET A 19 -4.98 4.25 20.37
C MET A 19 -6.50 4.47 20.28
N THR A 20 -6.92 5.29 19.31
CA THR A 20 -8.33 5.53 18.96
C THR A 20 -8.65 4.89 17.63
N GLU A 21 -9.89 4.46 17.43
CA GLU A 21 -10.34 3.87 16.17
C GLU A 21 -10.06 4.80 14.97
N HIS A 22 -10.24 6.11 15.17
CA HIS A 22 -9.96 7.09 14.12
C HIS A 22 -8.47 7.09 13.71
N SER A 23 -7.54 7.11 14.67
CA SER A 23 -6.11 7.09 14.36
C SER A 23 -5.68 5.79 13.68
N ILE A 24 -6.28 4.66 14.08
CA ILE A 24 -6.04 3.35 13.47
C ILE A 24 -6.54 3.34 12.02
N LYS A 25 -7.74 3.88 11.75
CA LYS A 25 -8.27 4.00 10.39
C LYS A 25 -7.40 4.88 9.49
N GLU A 26 -6.86 5.99 10.01
CA GLU A 26 -5.95 6.84 9.25
C GLU A 26 -4.59 6.16 9.01
N CYS A 27 -4.11 5.32 9.93
CA CYS A 27 -2.93 4.47 9.68
C CYS A 27 -3.19 3.47 8.53
N GLN A 28 -4.34 2.80 8.57
CA GLN A 28 -4.72 1.86 7.50
C GLN A 28 -4.81 2.57 6.15
N LYS A 29 -5.43 3.75 6.10
CA LYS A 29 -5.51 4.56 4.88
C LYS A 29 -4.11 4.94 4.37
N SER A 30 -3.18 5.30 5.25
CA SER A 30 -1.78 5.57 4.86
C SER A 30 -1.12 4.36 4.19
N LEU A 31 -1.30 3.17 4.76
CA LEU A 31 -0.76 1.93 4.18
C LEU A 31 -1.44 1.57 2.86
N ASP A 32 -2.75 1.77 2.76
CA ASP A 32 -3.51 1.54 1.53
C ASP A 32 -3.01 2.44 0.39
N PHE A 33 -2.71 3.72 0.69
CA PHE A 33 -2.24 4.70 -0.28
C PHE A 33 -0.78 4.52 -0.75
N VAL A 34 -0.01 3.64 -0.11
CA VAL A 34 1.41 3.43 -0.44
C VAL A 34 1.65 1.99 -0.85
N LEU A 35 1.33 1.04 0.03
CA LEU A 35 1.48 -0.38 -0.25
C LEU A 35 0.25 -0.95 -0.95
N GLY A 36 -0.94 -0.67 -0.41
CA GLY A 36 -2.20 -1.23 -0.89
C GLY A 36 -2.51 -0.87 -2.34
N TRP A 37 -2.06 0.30 -2.80
CA TRP A 37 -2.23 0.80 -4.17
C TRP A 37 -1.86 -0.29 -5.18
N PHE A 38 -0.69 -0.91 -5.02
CA PHE A 38 -0.21 -1.94 -5.94
C PHE A 38 -0.39 -3.36 -5.37
N ALA A 39 -0.28 -3.52 -4.05
CA ALA A 39 -0.36 -4.84 -3.43
C ALA A 39 -1.75 -5.48 -3.55
N LYS A 40 -2.82 -4.71 -3.33
CA LYS A 40 -4.18 -5.28 -3.35
C LYS A 40 -4.60 -5.76 -4.74
N PRO A 41 -4.41 -4.97 -5.83
CA PRO A 41 -4.70 -5.46 -7.17
C PRO A 41 -3.93 -6.73 -7.52
N VAL A 42 -2.63 -6.79 -7.18
CA VAL A 42 -1.78 -7.91 -7.58
C VAL A 42 -2.05 -9.18 -6.75
N PHE A 43 -2.20 -9.06 -5.42
CA PHE A 43 -2.21 -10.23 -4.53
C PHE A 43 -3.60 -10.66 -4.02
N ILE A 44 -4.63 -9.82 -4.14
CA ILE A 44 -5.94 -10.08 -3.51
C ILE A 44 -7.05 -10.33 -4.54
N ASP A 45 -7.54 -9.26 -5.18
CA ASP A 45 -8.77 -9.30 -5.98
C ASP A 45 -8.71 -8.54 -7.30
N GLY A 46 -7.55 -7.97 -7.67
CA GLY A 46 -7.41 -7.28 -8.95
C GLY A 46 -7.84 -5.81 -8.92
N ASP A 47 -8.31 -5.29 -7.79
CA ASP A 47 -8.88 -3.94 -7.70
C ASP A 47 -8.21 -3.08 -6.62
N TYR A 48 -8.33 -1.75 -6.74
CA TYR A 48 -7.74 -0.81 -5.79
C TYR A 48 -8.36 -0.92 -4.38
N PRO A 49 -7.65 -0.46 -3.33
CA PRO A 49 -8.23 -0.35 -2.00
C PRO A 49 -9.47 0.53 -1.95
N GLU A 50 -10.46 0.12 -1.16
CA GLU A 50 -11.72 0.84 -0.99
C GLU A 50 -11.49 2.26 -0.44
N SER A 51 -10.52 2.41 0.46
CA SER A 51 -10.11 3.71 1.00
C SER A 51 -9.61 4.66 -0.10
N MET A 52 -8.90 4.16 -1.10
CA MET A 52 -8.41 4.95 -2.23
C MET A 52 -9.55 5.34 -3.18
N LYS A 53 -10.42 4.40 -3.56
CA LYS A 53 -11.58 4.70 -4.44
C LYS A 53 -12.45 5.78 -3.84
N ASN A 54 -12.72 5.71 -2.53
CA ASN A 54 -13.53 6.70 -1.82
C ASN A 54 -12.87 8.09 -1.74
N ASN A 55 -11.55 8.18 -1.67
CA ASN A 55 -10.83 9.46 -1.52
C ASN A 55 -10.44 10.08 -2.86
N LEU A 56 -10.09 9.26 -3.86
CA LEU A 56 -9.57 9.72 -5.15
C LEU A 56 -10.62 9.69 -6.26
N SER A 57 -11.73 8.97 -6.09
CA SER A 57 -12.87 8.83 -7.03
C SER A 57 -12.55 9.17 -8.49
N SER A 58 -12.70 10.43 -8.91
CA SER A 58 -12.51 10.88 -10.30
C SER A 58 -11.06 10.90 -10.82
N LEU A 59 -10.07 10.90 -9.93
CA LEU A 59 -8.63 10.90 -10.28
C LEU A 59 -8.07 9.48 -10.42
N LEU A 60 -8.79 8.46 -9.93
CA LEU A 60 -8.36 7.07 -9.98
C LEU A 60 -9.07 6.36 -11.15
N PRO A 61 -8.33 5.83 -12.14
CA PRO A 61 -8.95 5.07 -13.22
C PRO A 61 -9.62 3.80 -12.68
N ASP A 62 -10.72 3.40 -13.30
CA ASP A 62 -11.40 2.14 -12.99
C ASP A 62 -10.80 0.98 -13.80
N PHE A 63 -10.58 -0.15 -13.14
CA PHE A 63 -10.27 -1.39 -13.84
C PHE A 63 -11.53 -2.04 -14.39
N THR A 64 -11.46 -2.50 -15.64
CA THR A 64 -12.45 -3.43 -16.20
C THR A 64 -12.33 -4.80 -15.52
N GLU A 65 -13.41 -5.58 -15.55
CA GLU A 65 -13.41 -6.94 -14.98
C GLU A 65 -12.34 -7.86 -15.63
N SER A 66 -12.06 -7.65 -16.92
CA SER A 66 -10.96 -8.34 -17.61
C SER A 66 -9.58 -7.97 -17.05
N GLU A 67 -9.34 -6.69 -16.76
CA GLU A 67 -8.07 -6.22 -16.21
C GLU A 67 -7.88 -6.69 -14.77
N LYS A 68 -8.92 -6.64 -13.94
CA LYS A 68 -8.87 -7.17 -12.56
C LYS A 68 -8.46 -8.63 -12.56
N LYS A 69 -9.07 -9.44 -13.42
CA LYS A 69 -8.74 -10.87 -13.58
C LYS A 69 -7.33 -11.08 -14.13
N PHE A 70 -6.87 -10.19 -15.01
CA PHE A 70 -5.53 -10.27 -15.59
C PHE A 70 -4.43 -9.93 -14.57
N ILE A 71 -4.63 -8.89 -13.74
CA ILE A 71 -3.63 -8.41 -12.78
C ILE A 71 -3.56 -9.30 -11.54
N LYS A 72 -4.70 -9.85 -11.10
CA LYS A 72 -4.74 -10.73 -9.92
C LYS A 72 -3.86 -11.96 -10.11
N GLY A 73 -2.91 -12.15 -9.20
CA GLY A 73 -2.01 -13.29 -9.16
C GLY A 73 -0.82 -13.19 -10.12
N THR A 74 -0.46 -11.98 -10.55
CA THR A 74 0.67 -11.75 -11.48
C THR A 74 2.06 -11.70 -10.81
N ALA A 75 2.14 -11.99 -9.51
CA ALA A 75 3.39 -12.07 -8.77
C ALA A 75 3.46 -13.38 -7.98
N ASP A 76 4.58 -14.10 -8.11
CA ASP A 76 4.81 -15.41 -7.50
C ASP A 76 5.17 -15.34 -6.02
N PHE A 77 5.69 -14.19 -5.57
CA PHE A 77 6.07 -13.93 -4.17
C PHE A 77 5.90 -12.45 -3.84
N PHE A 78 5.88 -12.12 -2.55
CA PHE A 78 5.77 -10.73 -2.09
C PHE A 78 7.16 -10.10 -1.91
N ALA A 79 7.52 -9.15 -2.77
CA ALA A 79 8.79 -8.43 -2.69
C ALA A 79 8.59 -7.08 -1.99
N LEU A 80 8.99 -6.99 -0.72
CA LEU A 80 8.92 -5.75 0.07
C LEU A 80 10.26 -5.02 0.06
N SER A 81 10.23 -3.74 -0.30
CA SER A 81 11.35 -2.81 -0.17
C SER A 81 11.04 -1.84 0.98
N PHE A 82 11.85 -1.89 2.03
CA PHE A 82 11.72 -1.00 3.18
C PHE A 82 13.05 -0.34 3.46
N GLY A 83 13.10 0.98 3.29
CA GLY A 83 14.34 1.73 3.36
C GLY A 83 14.13 3.23 3.32
N PRO A 84 15.21 4.02 3.44
CA PRO A 84 15.12 5.46 3.63
C PRO A 84 14.51 6.21 2.44
N THR A 85 14.55 5.62 1.25
CA THR A 85 14.10 6.24 -0.01
C THR A 85 12.64 6.67 0.05
N LEU A 86 11.73 5.81 0.54
CA LEU A 86 10.32 6.19 0.64
C LEU A 86 10.05 6.96 1.93
N SER A 87 10.56 6.47 3.06
CA SER A 87 10.32 7.08 4.37
C SER A 87 10.77 8.54 4.50
N PHE A 88 11.92 8.88 3.91
CA PHE A 88 12.53 10.21 4.12
C PHE A 88 12.63 11.07 2.86
N GLN A 89 12.47 10.52 1.65
CA GLN A 89 12.70 11.29 0.41
C GLN A 89 11.49 11.42 -0.52
N LEU A 90 10.57 10.46 -0.56
CA LEU A 90 9.50 10.42 -1.57
C LEU A 90 8.07 10.48 -1.02
N LEU A 91 7.86 10.25 0.28
CA LEU A 91 6.51 10.23 0.84
C LEU A 91 6.00 11.65 1.12
N ASP A 92 4.95 12.06 0.43
CA ASP A 92 4.25 13.31 0.72
C ASP A 92 3.79 13.31 2.20
N PRO A 93 4.11 14.34 3.00
CA PRO A 93 3.65 14.46 4.37
C PRO A 93 2.13 14.29 4.54
N GLN A 94 1.34 14.65 3.52
CA GLN A 94 -0.12 14.46 3.52
C GLN A 94 -0.50 12.98 3.51
N MET A 95 0.29 12.12 2.86
CA MET A 95 0.10 10.66 2.85
C MET A 95 0.44 9.99 4.19
N LYS A 96 1.04 10.72 5.13
CA LYS A 96 1.18 10.26 6.53
C LYS A 96 -0.11 10.40 7.33
N PHE A 97 -1.13 11.11 6.81
CA PHE A 97 -2.42 11.35 7.49
C PHE A 97 -2.28 11.79 8.96
N ARG A 98 -1.27 12.64 9.21
CA ARG A 98 -0.87 13.13 10.55
C ARG A 98 -0.42 12.06 11.55
N GLN A 99 -0.11 10.84 11.13
CA GLN A 99 0.37 9.76 12.00
C GLN A 99 1.91 9.79 12.11
N LEU A 100 2.46 8.92 12.98
CA LEU A 100 3.91 8.86 13.21
C LEU A 100 4.51 7.75 12.37
N GLU A 101 5.51 8.10 11.58
CA GLU A 101 6.34 7.11 10.90
C GLU A 101 7.25 6.43 11.91
N SER A 102 7.41 5.12 11.77
CA SER A 102 8.31 4.33 12.58
C SER A 102 9.35 3.67 11.68
N PRO A 103 10.66 3.92 11.91
CA PRO A 103 11.74 3.29 11.16
C PRO A 103 12.05 1.87 11.67
N SER A 104 11.32 1.36 12.67
CA SER A 104 11.59 0.07 13.31
C SER A 104 11.00 -1.09 12.51
N LEU A 105 11.89 -1.82 11.82
CA LEU A 105 11.54 -3.04 11.09
C LEU A 105 10.92 -4.15 11.94
N ARG A 106 11.13 -4.15 13.27
CA ARG A 106 10.56 -5.18 14.17
C ARG A 106 9.04 -5.16 14.26
N GLN A 107 8.40 -4.07 13.82
CA GLN A 107 6.95 -3.96 13.83
C GLN A 107 6.30 -4.55 12.56
N LEU A 108 7.09 -4.97 11.58
CA LEU A 108 6.63 -5.56 10.31
C LEU A 108 6.66 -7.10 10.29
N LEU A 109 7.34 -7.73 11.26
CA LEU A 109 7.47 -9.19 11.42
C LEU A 109 6.60 -9.66 12.58
#